data_AF-A0A956T2S0-F1
#
_entry.id   AF-A0A956T2S0-F1
#
_cell.length_a   1.000
_cell.length_b   1.000
_cell.length_c   1.000
_cell.angle_alpha   90.00
_cell.angle_beta   90.00
_cell.angle_gamma   90.00
#
_symmetry.space_group_name_H-M   'P 1'
#
loop_
_entity.id
_entity.type
_entity.pdbx_description
1 polymer ?
#
loop_
_entity_poly.entity_id
_entity_poly.type
_entity_poly.pdbx_seq_one_letter_code
_entity_poly.pdbx_strand_id
1 'polypeptide(L)'
;MAESEFDLGRYLNEQASEGALDSQGEFTVDQARAARKLARFSMPHEYSWVLKLIQAAVGWESGEVRVHQHRLHTTFTFVPGSEHQIPTAKEVVSLMLQGQLESQEPLNRLCIALRSLVEQTGLSFVVGLCLQEGEQETLFAGPDVSGMNSADRKGWVTFEGRGVRVAVSHQMRGEFYTGRYAPRFMQRKLRDVEIAEQLIQNAFTSPIPIFLDERSITDPIQHPEIGFTEFLRPLFILGMRSLNGQTFKTAGPFEDGLAVPVRSTLPRLERMERRSEEAGGWVVVQVLPPEVWVQRERMNDRHHDAPTSHALWVQDGVVVERTPLLIHKTSLARFTLILDATGLETDLTGFSLKKTDEKGDRFAHGLIQAKKLMKEAVDGHPDIFDTSRDSLTEEDRKYLNSKFGRLVSRRAVLTLPFFLWNPLLAGGVLAGGLLLHGVGHLFPQVEAAGEKYREATQKAIRRLAGTSGADF
;
A
#
# COMPACT_ATOMS: atom_id res chain seq x y z
N MET A 1 -0.18 1.52 -68.37
CA MET A 1 0.59 2.28 -67.36
C MET A 1 1.07 1.26 -66.36
N ALA A 2 2.37 0.94 -66.37
CA ALA A 2 2.94 -0.03 -65.46
C ALA A 2 3.35 0.69 -64.18
N GLU A 3 2.72 0.35 -63.07
CA GLU A 3 3.15 0.75 -61.72
C GLU A 3 4.47 0.03 -61.44
N SER A 4 5.58 0.78 -61.38
CA SER A 4 6.84 0.22 -60.92
C SER A 4 6.77 0.04 -59.41
N GLU A 5 6.74 -1.20 -58.97
CA GLU A 5 6.83 -1.60 -57.58
C GLU A 5 8.17 -1.10 -57.02
N PHE A 6 8.12 -0.05 -56.20
CA PHE A 6 9.30 0.51 -55.55
C PHE A 6 9.78 -0.47 -54.48
N ASP A 7 10.88 -1.18 -54.76
CA ASP A 7 11.52 -2.09 -53.83
C ASP A 7 12.36 -1.31 -52.82
N LEU A 8 11.72 -0.99 -51.69
CA LEU A 8 12.34 -0.33 -50.55
C LEU A 8 13.58 -1.09 -50.03
N GLY A 9 13.59 -2.43 -50.11
CA GLY A 9 14.71 -3.25 -49.68
C GLY A 9 15.95 -3.03 -50.53
N ARG A 10 15.76 -2.89 -51.85
CA ARG A 10 16.84 -2.56 -52.78
C ARG A 10 17.39 -1.15 -52.54
N TYR A 11 16.51 -0.16 -52.37
CA TYR A 11 16.92 1.22 -52.09
C TYR A 11 17.74 1.33 -50.79
N LEU A 12 17.32 0.65 -49.73
CA LEU A 12 18.06 0.64 -48.46
C LEU A 12 19.43 -0.04 -48.58
N ASN A 13 19.55 -1.11 -49.36
CA ASN A 13 20.84 -1.76 -49.62
C ASN A 13 21.78 -0.89 -50.46
N GLU A 14 21.25 -0.18 -51.45
CA GLU A 14 22.03 0.77 -52.26
C GLU A 14 22.54 1.92 -51.37
N GLN A 15 21.69 2.51 -50.53
CA GLN A 15 22.10 3.56 -49.57
C GLN A 15 23.08 3.06 -48.50
N ALA A 16 22.94 1.82 -48.02
CA ALA A 16 23.89 1.21 -47.09
C ALA A 16 25.29 1.01 -47.73
N SER A 17 25.34 0.75 -49.04
CA SER A 17 26.59 0.59 -49.80
C SER A 17 27.28 1.92 -50.14
N GLU A 18 26.52 3.02 -50.21
CA GLU A 18 27.03 4.38 -50.45
C GLU A 18 27.49 5.08 -49.17
N GLY A 19 27.07 4.58 -48.00
CA GLY A 19 27.53 5.05 -46.69
C GLY A 19 28.96 4.60 -46.40
N ALA A 20 29.93 5.52 -46.45
CA ALA A 20 31.25 5.28 -45.87
C ALA A 20 31.08 5.09 -44.35
N LEU A 21 31.36 3.88 -43.86
CA LEU A 21 31.30 3.53 -42.44
C LEU A 21 32.47 4.20 -41.71
N ASP A 22 32.34 5.49 -41.42
CA ASP A 22 33.28 6.28 -40.61
C ASP A 22 33.02 6.04 -39.12
N SER A 23 33.24 4.81 -38.66
CA SER A 23 33.18 4.50 -37.22
C SER A 23 34.29 3.52 -36.83
N GLN A 24 35.54 3.98 -36.90
CA GLN A 24 36.64 3.36 -36.15
C GLN A 24 36.71 3.84 -34.68
N GLY A 25 35.69 4.54 -34.19
CA GLY A 25 35.54 4.85 -32.77
C GLY A 25 34.89 3.68 -32.04
N GLU A 26 35.64 2.99 -31.19
CA GLU A 26 35.06 2.07 -30.20
C GLU A 26 34.18 2.90 -29.25
N PHE A 27 32.88 2.64 -29.23
CA PHE A 27 31.98 3.27 -28.26
C PHE A 27 32.28 2.72 -26.87
N THR A 28 33.25 3.31 -26.16
CA THR A 28 33.51 2.97 -24.77
C THR A 28 32.40 3.58 -23.90
N VAL A 29 31.43 2.76 -23.52
CA VAL A 29 30.43 3.13 -22.51
C VAL A 29 31.11 3.12 -21.15
N ASP A 30 31.22 4.28 -20.50
CA ASP A 30 31.58 4.38 -19.08
C ASP A 30 30.50 3.66 -18.25
N GLN A 31 30.79 2.41 -17.88
CA GLN A 31 29.87 1.54 -17.13
C GLN A 31 29.41 2.17 -15.81
N ALA A 32 30.27 2.95 -15.15
CA ALA A 32 29.93 3.62 -13.91
C ALA A 32 28.95 4.79 -14.14
N ARG A 33 29.07 5.52 -15.25
CA ARG A 33 28.06 6.53 -15.65
C ARG A 33 26.74 5.87 -16.07
N ALA A 34 26.80 4.76 -16.81
CA ALA A 34 25.62 4.01 -17.21
C ALA A 34 24.85 3.46 -15.98
N ALA A 35 25.56 2.83 -15.04
CA ALA A 35 24.98 2.32 -13.80
C ALA A 35 24.34 3.43 -12.95
N ARG A 36 25.00 4.59 -12.82
CA ARG A 36 24.41 5.76 -12.14
C ARG A 36 23.18 6.30 -12.84
N LYS A 37 23.20 6.35 -14.18
CA LYS A 37 22.03 6.79 -14.97
C LYS A 37 20.87 5.81 -14.78
N LEU A 38 21.11 4.51 -14.84
CA LEU A 38 20.10 3.48 -14.60
C LEU A 38 19.53 3.60 -13.18
N ALA A 39 20.38 3.72 -12.15
CA ALA A 39 19.95 3.88 -10.76
C ALA A 39 19.09 5.14 -10.55
N ARG A 40 19.35 6.23 -11.27
CA ARG A 40 18.56 7.46 -11.17
C ARG A 40 17.14 7.31 -11.72
N PHE A 41 16.93 6.38 -12.65
CA PHE A 41 15.64 6.11 -13.29
C PHE A 41 15.06 4.74 -12.92
N SER A 42 15.64 4.04 -11.94
CA SER A 42 15.25 2.67 -11.59
C SER A 42 14.06 2.59 -10.63
N MET A 43 13.57 3.72 -10.11
CA MET A 43 12.36 3.74 -9.26
C MET A 43 11.31 4.69 -9.82
N PRO A 44 10.00 4.33 -9.76
CA PRO A 44 8.93 5.19 -10.21
C PRO A 44 8.78 6.44 -9.34
N HIS A 45 9.07 6.31 -8.03
CA HIS A 45 8.98 7.40 -7.06
C HIS A 45 10.24 7.44 -6.18
N GLU A 46 10.47 8.61 -5.60
CA GLU A 46 11.63 8.88 -4.75
C GLU A 46 11.77 7.87 -3.59
N TYR A 47 10.65 7.46 -2.98
CA TYR A 47 10.67 6.58 -1.81
C TYR A 47 10.43 5.10 -2.11
N SER A 48 10.29 4.69 -3.37
CA SER A 48 10.02 3.28 -3.71
C SER A 48 11.17 2.33 -3.32
N TRP A 49 12.36 2.84 -3.00
CA TRP A 49 13.44 2.03 -2.44
C TRP A 49 13.02 1.31 -1.14
N VAL A 50 12.09 1.87 -0.35
CA VAL A 50 11.62 1.20 0.89
C VAL A 50 10.97 -0.14 0.55
N LEU A 51 10.30 -0.21 -0.60
CA LEU A 51 9.62 -1.41 -1.05
C LEU A 51 10.62 -2.47 -1.51
N LYS A 52 11.76 -2.08 -2.12
CA LYS A 52 12.84 -3.02 -2.44
C LYS A 52 13.47 -3.63 -1.19
N LEU A 53 13.55 -2.88 -0.08
CA LEU A 53 13.97 -3.46 1.20
C LEU A 53 12.98 -4.51 1.71
N ILE A 54 11.67 -4.26 1.57
CA ILE A 54 10.64 -5.26 1.91
C ILE A 54 10.75 -6.49 1.01
N GLN A 55 10.86 -6.30 -0.31
CA GLN A 55 11.02 -7.43 -1.24
C GLN A 55 12.30 -8.24 -0.97
N ALA A 56 13.38 -7.58 -0.51
CA ALA A 56 14.59 -8.28 -0.07
C ALA A 56 14.33 -9.10 1.21
N ALA A 57 13.70 -8.51 2.22
CA ALA A 57 13.36 -9.20 3.46
C ALA A 57 12.43 -10.41 3.23
N VAL A 58 11.44 -10.26 2.35
CA VAL A 58 10.54 -11.35 1.91
C VAL A 58 11.29 -12.45 1.18
N GLY A 59 12.17 -12.09 0.24
CA GLY A 59 12.96 -13.08 -0.50
C GLY A 59 13.98 -13.83 0.39
N TRP A 60 14.39 -13.22 1.51
CA TRP A 60 15.16 -13.89 2.56
C TRP A 60 14.31 -14.65 3.58
N GLU A 61 13.00 -14.77 3.35
CA GLU A 61 12.06 -15.46 4.23
C GLU A 61 12.17 -14.98 5.69
N SER A 62 12.33 -13.66 5.86
CA SER A 62 12.54 -13.08 7.19
C SER A 62 11.31 -13.28 8.07
N GLY A 63 11.49 -13.51 9.37
CA GLY A 63 10.35 -13.73 10.28
C GLY A 63 9.45 -12.49 10.43
N GLU A 64 10.04 -11.29 10.42
CA GLU A 64 9.36 -10.01 10.46
C GLU A 64 10.28 -8.89 9.95
N VAL A 65 9.71 -7.72 9.65
CA VAL A 65 10.43 -6.47 9.42
C VAL A 65 10.00 -5.45 10.46
N ARG A 66 10.97 -4.91 11.21
CA ARG A 66 10.74 -3.78 12.11
C ARG A 66 11.25 -2.50 11.49
N VAL A 67 10.38 -1.50 11.44
CA VAL A 67 10.67 -0.16 10.95
C VAL A 67 10.49 0.80 12.11
N HIS A 68 11.57 1.49 12.48
CA HIS A 68 11.54 2.51 13.51
C HIS A 68 11.86 3.87 12.91
N GLN A 69 10.97 4.82 13.11
CA GLN A 69 11.13 6.18 12.63
C GLN A 69 11.67 7.06 13.75
N HIS A 70 12.91 7.50 13.59
CA HIS A 70 13.49 8.53 14.43
C HIS A 70 13.37 9.88 13.72
N ARG A 71 13.56 10.95 14.49
CA ARG A 71 13.54 12.31 13.95
C ARG A 71 14.52 12.51 12.79
N LEU A 72 15.71 11.89 12.87
CA LEU A 72 16.81 12.13 11.93
C LEU A 72 17.01 11.00 10.91
N HIS A 73 16.45 9.82 11.16
CA HIS A 73 16.64 8.65 10.31
C HIS A 73 15.52 7.65 10.52
N THR A 74 15.33 6.75 9.56
CA THR A 74 14.47 5.57 9.69
C THR A 74 15.34 4.33 9.67
N THR A 75 15.12 3.39 10.60
CA THR A 75 15.82 2.09 10.59
C THR A 75 14.88 0.98 10.17
N PHE A 76 15.37 0.09 9.31
CA PHE A 76 14.74 -1.17 8.93
C PHE A 76 15.58 -2.30 9.50
N THR A 77 14.97 -3.21 10.25
CA THR A 77 15.64 -4.38 10.83
C THR A 77 14.87 -5.63 10.44
N PHE A 78 15.56 -6.64 9.92
CA PHE A 78 14.98 -7.94 9.62
C PHE A 78 16.06 -9.02 9.71
N VAL A 79 15.62 -10.24 9.99
CA VAL A 79 16.49 -11.40 10.19
C VAL A 79 16.16 -12.45 9.14
N PRO A 80 17.08 -12.75 8.19
CA PRO A 80 16.88 -13.82 7.22
C PRO A 80 16.53 -15.15 7.87
N GLY A 81 15.68 -15.93 7.20
CA GLY A 81 15.18 -17.21 7.71
C GLY A 81 16.31 -18.23 7.97
N SER A 82 17.35 -18.21 7.14
CA SER A 82 18.56 -19.02 7.33
C SER A 82 19.82 -18.18 7.56
N GLU A 83 20.76 -18.71 8.34
CA GLU A 83 22.00 -18.01 8.70
C GLU A 83 22.88 -17.74 7.47
N HIS A 84 22.92 -18.68 6.53
CA HIS A 84 23.73 -18.56 5.31
C HIS A 84 23.20 -17.54 4.30
N GLN A 85 22.06 -16.91 4.58
CA GLN A 85 21.47 -15.88 3.72
C GLN A 85 21.90 -14.44 4.08
N ILE A 86 22.52 -14.22 5.24
CA ILE A 86 23.02 -12.88 5.61
C ILE A 86 24.25 -12.58 4.75
N PRO A 87 24.21 -11.54 3.89
CA PRO A 87 25.33 -11.23 3.03
C PRO A 87 26.48 -10.61 3.83
N THR A 88 27.71 -10.84 3.39
CA THR A 88 28.90 -10.14 3.87
C THR A 88 28.98 -8.73 3.29
N ALA A 89 29.71 -7.84 3.96
CA ALA A 89 29.96 -6.49 3.46
C ALA A 89 30.64 -6.52 2.08
N LYS A 90 31.53 -7.48 1.86
CA LYS A 90 32.24 -7.67 0.58
C LYS A 90 31.29 -8.05 -0.56
N GLU A 91 30.32 -8.93 -0.31
CA GLU A 91 29.33 -9.33 -1.32
C GLU A 91 28.43 -8.16 -1.72
N VAL A 92 27.92 -7.41 -0.73
CA VAL A 92 27.12 -6.20 -0.98
C VAL A 92 27.90 -5.21 -1.83
N VAL A 93 29.15 -4.90 -1.45
CA VAL A 93 29.99 -3.94 -2.20
C VAL A 93 30.31 -4.47 -3.60
N SER A 94 30.69 -5.74 -3.74
CA SER A 94 31.02 -6.34 -5.04
C SER A 94 29.84 -6.25 -6.00
N LEU A 95 28.65 -6.64 -5.54
CA LEU A 95 27.44 -6.59 -6.35
C LEU A 95 27.01 -5.14 -6.65
N MET A 96 27.13 -4.24 -5.67
CA MET A 96 26.92 -2.80 -5.88
C MET A 96 27.89 -2.19 -6.91
N LEU A 97 29.04 -2.81 -7.21
CA LEU A 97 29.97 -2.35 -8.24
C LEU A 97 29.76 -3.01 -9.63
N GLN A 98 29.28 -4.25 -9.68
CA GLN A 98 29.15 -5.02 -10.93
C GLN A 98 28.07 -4.51 -11.91
N GLY A 99 27.17 -3.61 -11.48
CA GLY A 99 26.16 -2.99 -12.35
C GLY A 99 24.96 -3.88 -12.73
N GLN A 100 25.10 -5.21 -12.76
CA GLN A 100 24.05 -6.17 -13.12
C GLN A 100 23.12 -6.46 -11.94
N LEU A 101 21.98 -5.75 -11.86
CA LEU A 101 20.98 -5.92 -10.78
C LEU A 101 19.61 -6.38 -11.32
N GLU A 102 19.57 -7.21 -12.35
CA GLU A 102 18.31 -7.62 -12.99
C GLU A 102 17.66 -8.86 -12.33
N SER A 103 18.40 -9.62 -11.51
CA SER A 103 17.84 -10.82 -10.89
C SER A 103 16.90 -10.48 -9.71
N GLN A 104 15.95 -11.38 -9.47
CA GLN A 104 15.00 -11.32 -8.35
C GLN A 104 15.62 -11.76 -7.01
N GLU A 105 16.94 -11.96 -6.96
CA GLU A 105 17.63 -12.36 -5.74
C GLU A 105 17.48 -11.31 -4.63
N PRO A 106 17.32 -11.71 -3.37
CA PRO A 106 17.13 -10.79 -2.24
C PRO A 106 18.28 -9.76 -2.11
N LEU A 107 19.51 -10.22 -2.32
CA LEU A 107 20.69 -9.36 -2.27
C LEU A 107 20.71 -8.31 -3.39
N ASN A 108 20.22 -8.66 -4.59
CA ASN A 108 20.04 -7.71 -5.67
C ASN A 108 19.03 -6.64 -5.30
N ARG A 109 17.88 -7.02 -4.74
CA ARG A 109 16.85 -6.07 -4.29
C ARG A 109 17.38 -5.12 -3.22
N LEU A 110 18.14 -5.62 -2.25
CA LEU A 110 18.84 -4.77 -1.27
C LEU A 110 19.77 -3.77 -1.98
N CYS A 111 20.62 -4.24 -2.89
CA CYS A 111 21.58 -3.38 -3.60
C CYS A 111 20.88 -2.33 -4.50
N ILE A 112 19.77 -2.68 -5.15
CA ILE A 112 18.94 -1.72 -5.90
C ILE A 112 18.44 -0.63 -4.94
N ALA A 113 17.92 -1.00 -3.76
CA ALA A 113 17.45 -0.06 -2.75
C ALA A 113 18.57 0.89 -2.31
N LEU A 114 19.73 0.34 -1.94
CA LEU A 114 20.89 1.11 -1.46
C LEU A 114 21.44 2.05 -2.54
N ARG A 115 21.52 1.60 -3.80
CA ARG A 115 21.92 2.48 -4.92
C ARG A 115 20.92 3.60 -5.15
N SER A 116 19.62 3.30 -5.13
CA SER A 116 18.56 4.30 -5.33
C SER A 116 18.60 5.39 -4.24
N LEU A 117 18.89 5.01 -2.99
CA LEU A 117 19.08 5.95 -1.88
C LEU A 117 20.18 6.99 -2.16
N VAL A 118 21.30 6.58 -2.77
CA VAL A 118 22.42 7.51 -3.00
C VAL A 118 22.25 8.28 -4.31
N GLU A 119 21.91 7.58 -5.39
CA GLU A 119 21.95 8.13 -6.75
C GLU A 119 20.66 8.83 -7.17
N GLN A 120 19.49 8.36 -6.70
CA GLN A 120 18.20 8.94 -7.07
C GLN A 120 17.72 9.97 -6.04
N THR A 121 17.76 9.64 -4.75
CA THR A 121 17.22 10.51 -3.68
C THR A 121 18.27 11.40 -3.03
N GLY A 122 19.56 11.05 -3.17
CA GLY A 122 20.65 11.80 -2.54
C GLY A 122 20.65 11.71 -1.02
N LEU A 123 20.01 10.67 -0.46
CA LEU A 123 20.03 10.34 0.95
C LEU A 123 21.31 9.59 1.33
N SER A 124 21.52 9.45 2.63
CA SER A 124 22.65 8.72 3.20
C SER A 124 22.16 7.51 3.97
N PHE A 125 22.94 6.43 3.99
CA PHE A 125 22.60 5.23 4.74
C PHE A 125 23.79 4.63 5.48
N VAL A 126 23.49 3.87 6.53
CA VAL A 126 24.41 2.93 7.17
C VAL A 126 23.72 1.56 7.18
N VAL A 127 24.44 0.51 6.80
CA VAL A 127 24.00 -0.88 6.90
C VAL A 127 24.86 -1.58 7.94
N GLY A 128 24.22 -2.21 8.92
CA GLY A 128 24.82 -3.17 9.83
C GLY A 128 24.47 -4.59 9.40
N LEU A 129 25.49 -5.42 9.24
CA LEU A 129 25.37 -6.84 8.91
C LEU A 129 25.91 -7.62 10.12
N CYS A 130 25.04 -8.36 10.80
CA CYS A 130 25.39 -9.12 11.99
C CYS A 130 25.27 -10.61 11.66
N LEU A 131 26.41 -11.24 11.32
CA LEU A 131 26.45 -12.67 10.94
C LEU A 131 26.39 -13.58 12.17
N GLN A 132 27.08 -13.17 13.25
CA GLN A 132 27.12 -13.85 14.53
C GLN A 132 26.92 -12.84 15.66
N GLU A 133 26.44 -13.28 16.81
CA GLU A 133 26.28 -12.40 17.97
C GLU A 133 27.61 -11.72 18.33
N GLY A 134 27.63 -10.38 18.27
CA GLY A 134 28.81 -9.57 18.57
C GLY A 134 29.72 -9.24 17.38
N GLU A 135 29.58 -9.93 16.24
CA GLU A 135 30.30 -9.63 15.01
C GLU A 135 29.43 -8.79 14.06
N GLN A 136 29.72 -7.49 14.01
CA GLN A 136 28.98 -6.55 13.18
C GLN A 136 29.89 -5.89 12.15
N GLU A 137 29.62 -6.17 10.88
CA GLU A 137 30.18 -5.42 9.76
C GLU A 137 29.31 -4.19 9.47
N THR A 138 29.95 -3.07 9.10
CA THR A 138 29.24 -1.83 8.78
C THR A 138 29.62 -1.32 7.41
N LEU A 139 28.62 -0.98 6.61
CA LEU A 139 28.74 -0.30 5.32
C LEU A 139 28.02 1.04 5.40
N PHE A 140 28.49 2.05 4.69
CA PHE A 140 27.80 3.34 4.64
C PHE A 140 28.08 4.05 3.33
N ALA A 141 27.12 4.89 2.92
CA ALA A 141 27.29 5.77 1.79
C ALA A 141 26.41 7.02 1.94
N GLY A 142 26.82 8.11 1.29
CA GLY A 142 26.09 9.37 1.24
C GLY A 142 26.71 10.48 2.11
N PRO A 143 26.41 11.74 1.77
CA PRO A 143 27.12 12.91 2.30
C PRO A 143 26.99 13.11 3.81
N ASP A 144 25.84 12.76 4.40
CA ASP A 144 25.57 13.01 5.83
C ASP A 144 26.36 12.03 6.70
N VAL A 145 26.29 10.73 6.39
CA VAL A 145 26.96 9.69 7.17
C VAL A 145 28.47 9.67 6.97
N SER A 146 28.99 10.17 5.84
CA SER A 146 30.43 10.35 5.63
C SER A 146 31.04 11.35 6.61
N GLY A 147 30.27 12.35 7.06
CA GLY A 147 30.72 13.33 8.06
C GLY A 147 30.61 12.86 9.51
N MET A 148 29.90 11.75 9.77
CA MET A 148 29.75 11.20 11.12
C MET A 148 31.02 10.52 11.61
N ASN A 149 31.22 10.44 12.92
CA ASN A 149 32.29 9.61 13.47
C ASN A 149 31.90 8.11 13.40
N SER A 150 32.87 7.22 13.57
CA SER A 150 32.62 5.77 13.45
C SER A 150 31.70 5.22 14.55
N ALA A 151 31.72 5.82 15.75
CA ALA A 151 30.88 5.39 16.87
C ALA A 151 29.41 5.73 16.63
N ASP A 152 29.12 6.92 16.09
CA ASP A 152 27.77 7.37 15.73
C ASP A 152 27.18 6.50 14.63
N ARG A 153 27.97 6.22 13.56
CA ARG A 153 27.55 5.31 12.49
C ARG A 153 27.22 3.93 13.03
N LYS A 154 28.10 3.37 13.88
CA LYS A 154 27.86 2.07 14.50
C LYS A 154 26.58 2.11 15.35
N GLY A 155 26.39 3.15 16.16
CA GLY A 155 25.22 3.34 17.01
C GLY A 155 23.88 3.33 16.26
N TRP A 156 23.83 3.85 15.03
CA TRP A 156 22.61 3.82 14.19
C TRP A 156 22.19 2.41 13.76
N VAL A 157 23.16 1.51 13.64
CA VAL A 157 22.94 0.14 13.16
C VAL A 157 23.25 -0.91 14.20
N THR A 158 23.51 -0.54 15.46
CA THR A 158 23.64 -1.50 16.56
C THR A 158 22.26 -2.09 16.85
N PHE A 159 22.12 -3.40 16.86
CA PHE A 159 20.92 -4.11 17.32
C PHE A 159 21.34 -5.43 17.96
N GLU A 160 20.43 -6.02 18.74
CA GLU A 160 20.66 -7.31 19.38
C GLU A 160 20.37 -8.44 18.39
N GLY A 161 21.26 -9.44 18.35
CA GLY A 161 21.11 -10.63 17.53
C GLY A 161 21.61 -10.51 16.09
N ARG A 162 21.44 -11.60 15.34
CA ARG A 162 21.83 -11.72 13.93
C ARG A 162 20.85 -10.99 13.01
N GLY A 163 21.29 -10.54 11.84
CA GLY A 163 20.42 -10.02 10.79
C GLY A 163 20.99 -8.84 10.02
N VAL A 164 20.09 -8.10 9.39
CA VAL A 164 20.40 -6.91 8.59
C VAL A 164 19.66 -5.72 9.19
N ARG A 165 20.40 -4.63 9.44
CA ARG A 165 19.83 -3.34 9.84
C ARG A 165 20.25 -2.23 8.89
N VAL A 166 19.29 -1.55 8.28
CA VAL A 166 19.53 -0.41 7.38
C VAL A 166 19.02 0.86 8.05
N ALA A 167 19.91 1.79 8.36
CA ALA A 167 19.56 3.12 8.86
C ALA A 167 19.69 4.15 7.73
N VAL A 168 18.61 4.87 7.43
CA VAL A 168 18.56 5.87 6.35
C VAL A 168 18.39 7.26 6.95
N SER A 169 19.38 8.12 6.74
CA SER A 169 19.30 9.53 7.16
C SER A 169 18.20 10.25 6.40
N HIS A 170 17.44 11.07 7.11
CA HIS A 170 16.45 11.98 6.52
C HIS A 170 17.11 13.24 5.96
N GLN A 171 18.44 13.41 5.99
CA GLN A 171 19.12 14.57 5.42
C GLN A 171 19.56 14.33 3.97
N MET A 172 19.13 15.21 3.07
CA MET A 172 19.56 15.17 1.67
C MET A 172 20.89 15.89 1.44
N ARG A 173 21.54 15.53 0.34
CA ARG A 173 22.72 16.25 -0.17
C ARG A 173 22.43 17.75 -0.32
N GLY A 174 23.26 18.57 0.34
CA GLY A 174 23.18 20.03 0.25
C GLY A 174 22.21 20.68 1.24
N GLU A 175 21.45 19.89 2.02
CA GLU A 175 20.70 20.44 3.14
C GLU A 175 21.65 20.77 4.29
N PHE A 176 21.64 22.02 4.76
CA PHE A 176 22.40 22.43 5.93
C PHE A 176 21.90 21.70 7.18
N TYR A 177 22.77 21.57 8.18
CA TYR A 177 22.41 21.00 9.49
C TYR A 177 21.23 21.74 10.14
N THR A 178 21.10 23.06 9.93
CA THR A 178 19.95 23.86 10.36
C THR A 178 18.63 23.45 9.69
N GLY A 179 18.71 22.88 8.48
CA GLY A 179 17.60 22.28 7.75
C GLY A 179 16.96 21.08 8.46
N ARG A 180 17.63 20.48 9.47
CA ARG A 180 17.07 19.42 10.33
C ARG A 180 15.96 19.90 11.28
N TYR A 181 15.89 21.22 11.52
CA TYR A 181 14.92 21.84 12.44
C TYR A 181 13.91 22.73 11.70
N ALA A 182 14.24 23.14 10.47
CA ALA A 182 13.42 23.96 9.62
C ALA A 182 12.18 23.32 8.94
N PRO A 183 11.95 21.99 8.86
CA PRO A 183 10.83 21.45 8.08
C PRO A 183 9.47 21.96 8.56
N ARG A 184 9.32 22.16 9.88
CA ARG A 184 8.10 22.76 10.47
C ARG A 184 7.87 24.20 10.04
N PHE A 185 8.92 24.95 9.72
CA PHE A 185 8.82 26.33 9.25
C PHE A 185 8.67 26.42 7.73
N MET A 186 9.22 25.47 6.99
CA MET A 186 9.24 25.46 5.52
C MET A 186 8.05 24.73 4.88
N GLN A 187 7.08 24.24 5.67
CA GLN A 187 5.92 23.47 5.20
C GLN A 187 6.28 22.26 4.32
N ARG A 188 7.52 21.76 4.38
CA ARG A 188 7.93 20.55 3.67
C ARG A 188 7.33 19.35 4.40
N LYS A 189 6.74 18.42 3.63
CA LYS A 189 6.35 17.12 4.18
C LYS A 189 7.57 16.47 4.83
N LEU A 190 7.36 15.88 5.99
CA LEU A 190 8.41 15.14 6.67
C LEU A 190 8.62 13.82 5.92
N ARG A 191 9.88 13.42 5.74
CA ARG A 191 10.26 12.26 4.91
C ARG A 191 9.86 10.93 5.54
N ASP A 192 9.86 10.87 6.86
CA ASP A 192 9.32 9.76 7.63
C ASP A 192 7.85 9.50 7.25
N VAL A 193 7.05 10.55 7.09
CA VAL A 193 5.64 10.43 6.65
C VAL A 193 5.56 9.82 5.24
N GLU A 194 6.44 10.23 4.31
CA GLU A 194 6.44 9.68 2.95
C GLU A 194 6.92 8.22 2.91
N ILE A 195 7.91 7.86 3.72
CA ILE A 195 8.35 6.47 3.92
C ILE A 195 7.20 5.62 4.48
N ALA A 196 6.54 6.12 5.54
CA ALA A 196 5.41 5.45 6.17
C ALA A 196 4.24 5.27 5.19
N GLU A 197 3.92 6.31 4.43
CA GLU A 197 2.87 6.28 3.41
C GLU A 197 3.16 5.22 2.34
N GLN A 198 4.39 5.16 1.83
CA GLN A 198 4.78 4.13 0.85
C GLN A 198 4.66 2.72 1.42
N LEU A 199 5.13 2.49 2.65
CA LEU A 199 5.04 1.19 3.30
C LEU A 199 3.59 0.78 3.55
N ILE A 200 2.78 1.68 4.10
CA ILE A 200 1.37 1.41 4.40
C ILE A 200 0.61 1.10 3.11
N GLN A 201 0.77 1.91 2.06
CA GLN A 201 0.00 1.75 0.82
C GLN A 201 0.41 0.53 0.00
N ASN A 202 1.68 0.13 0.04
CA ASN A 202 2.21 -0.86 -0.90
C ASN A 202 2.72 -2.15 -0.25
N ALA A 203 3.05 -2.16 1.04
CA ALA A 203 3.63 -3.36 1.69
C ALA A 203 2.63 -4.11 2.59
N PHE A 204 1.36 -3.69 2.64
CA PHE A 204 0.36 -4.33 3.51
C PHE A 204 0.05 -5.78 3.10
N THR A 205 0.36 -6.18 1.86
CA THR A 205 0.19 -7.54 1.34
C THR A 205 1.37 -8.47 1.65
N SER A 206 2.32 -8.01 2.47
CA SER A 206 3.53 -8.77 2.76
C SER A 206 3.21 -10.13 3.43
N PRO A 207 3.84 -11.24 3.00
CA PRO A 207 3.71 -12.53 3.67
C PRO A 207 4.34 -12.52 5.07
N ILE A 208 5.30 -11.62 5.31
CA ILE A 208 5.99 -11.47 6.58
C ILE A 208 5.44 -10.23 7.29
N PRO A 209 5.18 -10.29 8.62
CA PRO A 209 4.70 -9.14 9.37
C PRO A 209 5.65 -7.94 9.26
N ILE A 210 5.08 -6.75 9.04
CA ILE A 210 5.84 -5.48 9.06
C ILE A 210 5.28 -4.61 10.17
N PHE A 211 6.15 -4.18 11.08
CA PHE A 211 5.84 -3.28 12.18
C PHE A 211 6.48 -1.92 11.92
N LEU A 212 5.67 -0.88 11.85
CA LEU A 212 6.09 0.51 11.80
C LEU A 212 5.84 1.14 13.16
N ASP A 213 6.90 1.45 13.91
CA ASP A 213 6.84 1.97 15.28
C ASP A 213 5.94 1.12 16.19
N GLU A 214 6.19 -0.19 16.22
CA GLU A 214 5.42 -1.22 16.95
C GLU A 214 3.99 -1.45 16.44
N ARG A 215 3.54 -0.72 15.42
CA ARG A 215 2.23 -0.93 14.81
C ARG A 215 2.35 -1.80 13.56
N SER A 216 1.62 -2.90 13.53
CA SER A 216 1.54 -3.72 12.31
C SER A 216 0.88 -2.95 11.18
N ILE A 217 1.55 -2.86 10.03
CA ILE A 217 1.02 -2.26 8.79
C ILE A 217 0.64 -3.32 7.75
N THR A 218 0.96 -4.57 8.01
CA THR A 218 0.50 -5.73 7.22
C THR A 218 -0.91 -6.16 7.56
N ASP A 219 -1.53 -5.56 8.57
CA ASP A 219 -2.92 -5.85 8.90
C ASP A 219 -3.87 -5.15 7.90
N PRO A 220 -4.49 -5.88 6.95
CA PRO A 220 -5.41 -5.30 5.96
C PRO A 220 -6.59 -4.58 6.60
N ILE A 221 -7.01 -4.97 7.81
CA ILE A 221 -8.10 -4.31 8.53
C ILE A 221 -7.70 -2.88 8.93
N GLN A 222 -6.42 -2.63 9.16
CA GLN A 222 -5.89 -1.31 9.48
C GLN A 222 -5.50 -0.49 8.25
N HIS A 223 -5.50 -1.10 7.06
CA HIS A 223 -5.10 -0.41 5.84
C HIS A 223 -6.08 0.73 5.50
N PRO A 224 -5.58 1.94 5.18
CA PRO A 224 -6.41 3.12 4.95
C PRO A 224 -7.33 3.01 3.72
N GLU A 225 -7.06 2.11 2.77
CA GLU A 225 -7.89 1.99 1.56
C GLU A 225 -8.80 0.77 1.55
N ILE A 226 -8.32 -0.37 2.07
CA ILE A 226 -9.03 -1.66 1.99
C ILE A 226 -9.58 -2.13 3.33
N GLY A 227 -9.08 -1.55 4.41
CA GLY A 227 -9.46 -1.89 5.76
C GLY A 227 -10.69 -1.16 6.24
N PHE A 228 -10.79 -1.08 7.56
CA PHE A 228 -11.86 -0.44 8.28
C PHE A 228 -11.62 1.05 8.41
N THR A 229 -12.38 1.84 7.65
CA THR A 229 -12.25 3.30 7.62
C THR A 229 -13.54 3.96 8.08
N GLU A 230 -13.53 5.30 8.14
CA GLU A 230 -14.75 6.06 8.39
C GLU A 230 -15.75 5.97 7.23
N PHE A 231 -15.28 5.68 6.02
CA PHE A 231 -16.08 5.74 4.79
C PHE A 231 -16.36 4.37 4.15
N LEU A 232 -15.57 3.35 4.48
CA LEU A 232 -15.67 2.03 3.90
C LEU A 232 -15.38 0.98 4.96
N ARG A 233 -16.15 -0.10 4.94
CA ARG A 233 -16.04 -1.25 5.83
C ARG A 233 -15.81 -2.49 4.99
N PRO A 234 -14.80 -3.33 5.29
CA PRO A 234 -14.69 -4.63 4.65
C PRO A 234 -15.93 -5.45 5.05
N LEU A 235 -16.61 -5.97 4.05
CA LEU A 235 -17.77 -6.86 4.19
C LEU A 235 -17.35 -8.30 3.94
N PHE A 236 -16.54 -8.52 2.90
CA PHE A 236 -16.01 -9.82 2.55
C PHE A 236 -14.52 -9.74 2.25
N ILE A 237 -13.79 -10.76 2.70
CA ILE A 237 -12.44 -11.08 2.25
C ILE A 237 -12.47 -12.54 1.79
N LEU A 238 -12.29 -12.78 0.49
CA LEU A 238 -12.48 -14.09 -0.13
C LEU A 238 -11.20 -14.50 -0.85
N GLY A 239 -10.75 -15.73 -0.61
CA GLY A 239 -9.59 -16.33 -1.25
C GLY A 239 -9.93 -16.83 -2.65
N MET A 240 -9.07 -16.52 -3.61
CA MET A 240 -9.16 -17.03 -4.98
C MET A 240 -8.22 -18.22 -5.17
N ARG A 241 -8.63 -19.18 -5.99
CA ARG A 241 -7.76 -20.25 -6.46
C ARG A 241 -6.80 -19.69 -7.52
N SER A 242 -5.58 -20.18 -7.51
CA SER A 242 -4.60 -19.82 -8.51
C SER A 242 -4.91 -20.40 -9.89
N LEU A 243 -4.56 -19.66 -10.96
CA LEU A 243 -4.66 -20.14 -12.33
C LEU A 243 -3.60 -21.21 -12.64
N ASN A 244 -2.38 -21.02 -12.12
CA ASN A 244 -1.22 -21.85 -12.37
C ASN A 244 -0.82 -22.72 -11.16
N GLY A 245 -1.66 -22.74 -10.12
CA GLY A 245 -1.39 -23.42 -8.86
C GLY A 245 -0.43 -22.66 -7.92
N GLN A 246 0.12 -21.51 -8.33
CA GLN A 246 0.94 -20.67 -7.44
C GLN A 246 0.06 -19.93 -6.45
N THR A 247 0.28 -20.18 -5.17
CA THR A 247 -0.31 -19.40 -4.09
C THR A 247 0.72 -18.40 -3.56
N PHE A 248 0.25 -17.28 -3.02
CA PHE A 248 1.09 -16.42 -2.19
C PHE A 248 0.48 -16.29 -0.80
N LYS A 249 1.38 -16.20 0.17
CA LYS A 249 1.04 -15.97 1.58
C LYS A 249 0.83 -14.48 1.80
N THR A 250 -0.09 -14.15 2.69
CA THR A 250 -0.28 -12.79 3.20
C THR A 250 -0.34 -12.85 4.71
N ALA A 251 0.40 -11.97 5.40
CA ALA A 251 0.24 -11.82 6.84
C ALA A 251 -1.08 -11.09 7.13
N GLY A 252 -1.91 -11.61 8.05
CA GLY A 252 -3.14 -10.95 8.49
C GLY A 252 -4.37 -11.86 8.48
N PRO A 253 -5.56 -11.32 8.79
CA PRO A 253 -6.83 -12.06 8.83
C PRO A 253 -7.43 -12.23 7.43
N PHE A 254 -6.60 -12.63 6.46
CA PHE A 254 -7.09 -13.16 5.19
C PHE A 254 -7.47 -14.62 5.43
N GLU A 255 -8.56 -14.83 6.18
CA GLU A 255 -9.22 -16.14 6.24
C GLU A 255 -10.16 -16.20 5.03
N ASP A 256 -10.03 -17.24 4.21
CA ASP A 256 -10.95 -17.47 3.11
C ASP A 256 -12.39 -17.58 3.63
N GLY A 257 -13.31 -16.90 2.96
CA GLY A 257 -14.71 -16.84 3.37
C GLY A 257 -15.00 -15.92 4.55
N LEU A 258 -14.09 -15.02 4.94
CA LEU A 258 -14.35 -14.04 6.00
C LEU A 258 -15.52 -13.13 5.60
N ALA A 259 -16.64 -13.27 6.33
CA ALA A 259 -17.82 -12.43 6.21
C ALA A 259 -18.00 -11.58 7.48
N VAL A 260 -18.01 -10.27 7.30
CA VAL A 260 -18.07 -9.29 8.39
C VAL A 260 -19.42 -8.58 8.34
N PRO A 261 -20.26 -8.63 9.38
CA PRO A 261 -21.48 -7.84 9.44
C PRO A 261 -21.20 -6.36 9.22
N VAL A 262 -22.05 -5.66 8.48
CA VAL A 262 -21.83 -4.26 8.07
C VAL A 262 -21.66 -3.29 9.25
N ARG A 263 -22.23 -3.62 10.40
CA ARG A 263 -22.12 -2.85 11.65
C ARG A 263 -20.98 -3.29 12.58
N SER A 264 -20.16 -4.25 12.17
CA SER A 264 -19.01 -4.70 12.96
C SER A 264 -18.14 -3.52 13.37
N THR A 265 -17.60 -3.56 14.58
CA THR A 265 -16.73 -2.51 15.09
C THR A 265 -15.27 -2.88 15.00
N LEU A 266 -14.38 -1.88 15.03
CA LEU A 266 -12.94 -2.12 14.97
C LEU A 266 -12.45 -3.05 16.11
N PRO A 267 -12.87 -2.89 17.38
CA PRO A 267 -12.45 -3.81 18.45
C PRO A 267 -12.87 -5.27 18.20
N ARG A 268 -14.06 -5.49 17.61
CA ARG A 268 -14.52 -6.83 17.24
C ARG A 268 -13.62 -7.45 16.18
N LEU A 269 -13.25 -6.65 15.18
CA LEU A 269 -12.36 -7.07 14.09
C LEU A 269 -10.92 -7.34 14.59
N GLU A 270 -10.41 -6.51 15.50
CA GLU A 270 -9.07 -6.68 16.09
C GLU A 270 -8.93 -7.98 16.89
N ARG A 271 -10.05 -8.53 17.40
CA ARG A 271 -10.08 -9.81 18.13
C ARG A 271 -10.26 -11.03 17.26
N MET A 272 -10.52 -10.87 15.96
CA MET A 272 -10.67 -12.03 15.08
C MET A 272 -9.36 -12.80 15.04
N GLU A 273 -9.45 -14.12 15.17
CA GLU A 273 -8.29 -14.99 15.07
C GLU A 273 -7.66 -14.80 13.69
N ARG A 274 -6.35 -14.56 13.66
CA ARG A 274 -5.62 -14.28 12.42
C ARG A 274 -5.04 -15.59 11.92
N ARG A 275 -5.51 -16.03 10.75
CA ARG A 275 -4.96 -17.20 10.05
C ARG A 275 -4.26 -16.74 8.80
N SER A 276 -3.01 -17.16 8.64
CA SER A 276 -2.30 -17.00 7.38
C SER A 276 -2.75 -18.13 6.47
N GLU A 277 -3.43 -17.77 5.39
CA GLU A 277 -3.81 -18.72 4.35
C GLU A 277 -3.06 -18.46 3.05
N GLU A 278 -2.94 -19.51 2.27
CA GLU A 278 -2.37 -19.48 0.93
C GLU A 278 -3.51 -19.40 -0.07
N ALA A 279 -3.51 -18.36 -0.90
CA ALA A 279 -4.46 -18.21 -1.99
C ALA A 279 -3.73 -17.78 -3.28
N GLY A 280 -4.32 -18.04 -4.43
CA GLY A 280 -3.85 -17.49 -5.71
C GLY A 280 -4.13 -15.99 -5.86
N GLY A 281 -4.95 -15.43 -4.97
CA GLY A 281 -5.31 -14.03 -4.91
C GLY A 281 -6.41 -13.80 -3.88
N TRP A 282 -6.77 -12.55 -3.67
CA TRP A 282 -7.80 -12.16 -2.72
C TRP A 282 -8.80 -11.20 -3.34
N VAL A 283 -10.02 -11.25 -2.85
CA VAL A 283 -11.09 -10.31 -3.17
C VAL A 283 -11.52 -9.64 -1.89
N VAL A 284 -11.43 -8.31 -1.87
CA VAL A 284 -11.95 -7.49 -0.77
C VAL A 284 -13.14 -6.70 -1.27
N VAL A 285 -14.30 -6.96 -0.68
CA VAL A 285 -15.52 -6.19 -0.92
C VAL A 285 -15.72 -5.26 0.25
N GLN A 286 -15.74 -3.95 -0.01
CA GLN A 286 -16.03 -2.95 1.01
C GLN A 286 -17.35 -2.24 0.71
N VAL A 287 -18.03 -1.80 1.76
CA VAL A 287 -19.28 -1.05 1.65
C VAL A 287 -19.26 0.23 2.47
N LEU A 288 -20.01 1.23 2.03
CA LEU A 288 -20.26 2.46 2.76
C LEU A 288 -21.04 2.15 4.04
N PRO A 289 -20.61 2.56 5.24
CA PRO A 289 -21.37 2.34 6.46
C PRO A 289 -22.78 2.94 6.37
N PRO A 290 -23.80 2.32 7.00
CA PRO A 290 -25.19 2.80 6.96
C PRO A 290 -25.32 4.25 7.40
N GLU A 291 -24.58 4.67 8.42
CA GLU A 291 -24.65 6.02 8.98
C GLU A 291 -24.16 7.07 7.97
N VAL A 292 -23.10 6.75 7.22
CA VAL A 292 -22.54 7.62 6.19
C VAL A 292 -23.49 7.70 5.01
N TRP A 293 -24.10 6.59 4.61
CA TRP A 293 -25.08 6.56 3.54
C TRP A 293 -26.31 7.42 3.85
N VAL A 294 -26.93 7.25 5.02
CA VAL A 294 -28.09 8.06 5.44
C VAL A 294 -27.73 9.55 5.47
N GLN A 295 -26.53 9.89 5.96
CA GLN A 295 -26.07 11.28 5.96
C GLN A 295 -25.95 11.84 4.55
N ARG A 296 -25.42 11.07 3.59
CA ARG A 296 -25.28 11.49 2.19
C ARG A 296 -26.62 11.68 1.49
N GLU A 297 -27.56 10.75 1.67
CA GLU A 297 -28.93 10.88 1.15
C GLU A 297 -29.59 12.18 1.64
N ARG A 298 -29.42 12.52 2.92
CA ARG A 298 -29.97 13.76 3.49
C ARG A 298 -29.34 15.02 2.92
N MET A 299 -28.02 15.01 2.69
CA MET A 299 -27.34 16.17 2.12
C MET A 299 -27.56 16.29 0.61
N ASN A 300 -28.24 15.32 -0.03
CA ASN A 300 -28.32 15.19 -1.49
C ASN A 300 -26.93 15.34 -2.13
N ASP A 301 -25.90 14.84 -1.43
CA ASP A 301 -24.51 14.99 -1.82
C ASP A 301 -24.21 13.95 -2.91
N ARG A 302 -24.58 14.33 -4.15
CA ARG A 302 -24.35 13.54 -5.36
C ARG A 302 -22.91 13.64 -5.87
N HIS A 303 -22.09 14.52 -5.28
CA HIS A 303 -20.76 14.86 -5.78
C HIS A 303 -19.62 14.08 -5.13
N HIS A 304 -19.92 13.15 -4.20
CA HIS A 304 -18.89 12.26 -3.71
C HIS A 304 -18.46 11.28 -4.79
N ASP A 305 -17.16 11.34 -5.13
CA ASP A 305 -16.55 10.39 -6.04
C ASP A 305 -16.80 8.97 -5.53
N ALA A 306 -17.48 8.19 -6.36
CA ALA A 306 -17.71 6.79 -6.08
C ALA A 306 -16.34 6.12 -5.85
N PRO A 307 -16.22 5.27 -4.81
CA PRO A 307 -14.97 4.61 -4.53
C PRO A 307 -14.51 3.83 -5.78
N THR A 308 -13.33 4.15 -6.29
CA THR A 308 -12.76 3.43 -7.44
C THR A 308 -12.36 2.02 -7.01
N SER A 309 -12.79 1.04 -7.80
CA SER A 309 -12.40 -0.37 -7.67
C SER A 309 -11.07 -0.59 -8.39
N HIS A 310 -10.19 -1.43 -7.83
CA HIS A 310 -8.85 -1.65 -8.37
C HIS A 310 -8.45 -3.13 -8.32
N ALA A 311 -7.57 -3.54 -9.24
CA ALA A 311 -6.73 -4.69 -9.05
C ALA A 311 -5.34 -4.23 -8.60
N LEU A 312 -4.86 -4.83 -7.52
CA LEU A 312 -3.56 -4.63 -6.92
C LEU A 312 -2.71 -5.82 -7.30
N TRP A 313 -1.65 -5.58 -8.06
CA TRP A 313 -0.70 -6.62 -8.45
C TRP A 313 0.41 -6.69 -7.42
N VAL A 314 0.59 -7.86 -6.82
CA VAL A 314 1.50 -8.07 -5.70
C VAL A 314 2.69 -8.91 -6.16
N GLN A 315 3.90 -8.43 -5.90
CA GLN A 315 5.13 -9.17 -6.12
C GLN A 315 5.98 -9.09 -4.85
N ASP A 316 6.34 -10.25 -4.30
CA ASP A 316 7.14 -10.36 -3.08
C ASP A 316 6.57 -9.55 -1.91
N GLY A 317 5.26 -9.64 -1.72
CA GLY A 317 4.57 -8.95 -0.64
C GLY A 317 4.28 -7.47 -0.88
N VAL A 318 4.71 -6.91 -2.02
CA VAL A 318 4.54 -5.49 -2.34
C VAL A 318 3.59 -5.30 -3.53
N VAL A 319 2.67 -4.35 -3.42
CA VAL A 319 1.87 -3.86 -4.55
C VAL A 319 2.76 -3.14 -5.54
N VAL A 320 3.05 -3.78 -6.67
CA VAL A 320 3.88 -3.23 -7.76
C VAL A 320 3.07 -2.41 -8.75
N GLU A 321 1.80 -2.75 -8.99
CA GLU A 321 0.95 -2.01 -9.92
C GLU A 321 -0.51 -1.95 -9.44
N ARG A 322 -1.20 -0.85 -9.75
CA ARG A 322 -2.65 -0.69 -9.54
C ARG A 322 -3.35 -0.52 -10.88
N THR A 323 -4.22 -1.46 -11.23
CA THR A 323 -5.06 -1.38 -12.43
C THR A 323 -6.48 -0.97 -12.02
N PRO A 324 -6.98 0.21 -12.45
CA PRO A 324 -8.36 0.59 -12.16
C PRO A 324 -9.31 -0.38 -12.86
N LEU A 325 -10.33 -0.84 -12.13
CA LEU A 325 -11.35 -1.71 -12.67
C LEU A 325 -12.44 -0.84 -13.28
N LEU A 326 -12.67 -1.00 -14.59
CA LEU A 326 -13.72 -0.31 -15.33
C LEU A 326 -15.11 -0.92 -15.08
N ILE A 327 -15.40 -1.24 -13.83
CA ILE A 327 -16.72 -1.73 -13.40
C ILE A 327 -17.60 -0.52 -13.15
N HIS A 328 -18.92 -0.63 -13.42
CA HIS A 328 -19.86 0.44 -13.13
C HIS A 328 -19.66 1.01 -11.73
N LYS A 329 -19.32 2.30 -11.66
CA LYS A 329 -19.12 3.03 -10.40
C LYS A 329 -20.35 2.86 -9.52
N THR A 330 -20.23 2.13 -8.43
CA THR A 330 -21.27 2.08 -7.40
C THR A 330 -20.90 3.07 -6.30
N SER A 331 -21.86 3.88 -5.86
CA SER A 331 -21.62 4.83 -4.77
C SER A 331 -21.53 4.17 -3.39
N LEU A 332 -21.87 2.87 -3.31
CA LEU A 332 -22.05 2.14 -2.06
C LEU A 332 -21.00 1.08 -1.80
N ALA A 333 -20.39 0.51 -2.83
CA ALA A 333 -19.48 -0.61 -2.69
C ALA A 333 -18.19 -0.37 -3.49
N ARG A 334 -17.06 -0.75 -2.89
CA ARG A 334 -15.76 -0.83 -3.53
C ARG A 334 -15.38 -2.30 -3.66
N PHE A 335 -14.73 -2.60 -4.77
CA PHE A 335 -14.22 -3.93 -5.05
C PHE A 335 -12.72 -3.85 -5.31
N THR A 336 -11.94 -4.63 -4.56
CA THR A 336 -10.48 -4.68 -4.70
C THR A 336 -10.05 -6.11 -4.96
N LEU A 337 -9.39 -6.34 -6.09
CA LEU A 337 -8.70 -7.59 -6.39
C LEU A 337 -7.25 -7.47 -5.94
N ILE A 338 -6.71 -8.51 -5.33
CA ILE A 338 -5.30 -8.65 -5.02
C ILE A 338 -4.81 -9.87 -5.79
N LEU A 339 -3.91 -9.65 -6.75
CA LEU A 339 -3.48 -10.66 -7.72
C LEU A 339 -1.97 -10.87 -7.61
N ASP A 340 -1.54 -12.12 -7.73
CA ASP A 340 -0.12 -12.46 -7.78
C ASP A 340 0.52 -12.03 -9.12
N ALA A 341 1.61 -11.28 -9.01
CA ALA A 341 2.43 -10.84 -10.13
C ALA A 341 3.73 -11.66 -10.29
N THR A 342 3.92 -12.70 -9.48
CA THR A 342 5.12 -13.55 -9.55
C THR A 342 5.26 -14.18 -10.94
N GLY A 343 6.45 -14.04 -11.52
CA GLY A 343 6.78 -14.54 -12.86
C GLY A 343 6.32 -13.65 -14.02
N LEU A 344 5.50 -12.62 -13.77
CA LEU A 344 5.12 -11.67 -14.82
C LEU A 344 6.30 -10.76 -15.19
N GLU A 345 6.40 -10.44 -16.47
CA GLU A 345 7.40 -9.48 -16.94
C GLU A 345 7.17 -8.09 -16.36
N THR A 346 8.23 -7.50 -15.83
CA THR A 346 8.25 -6.12 -15.31
C THR A 346 9.09 -5.21 -16.18
N ASP A 347 8.92 -3.91 -16.00
CA ASP A 347 9.87 -2.90 -16.44
C ASP A 347 11.21 -3.01 -15.68
N LEU A 348 12.18 -2.16 -16.05
CA LEU A 348 13.50 -2.15 -15.39
C LEU A 348 13.43 -1.83 -13.89
N THR A 349 12.32 -1.24 -13.41
CA THR A 349 12.14 -0.88 -12.01
C THR A 349 11.59 -2.03 -11.16
N GLY A 350 10.89 -2.97 -11.80
CA GLY A 350 10.12 -4.00 -11.10
C GLY A 350 8.84 -3.46 -10.44
N PHE A 351 8.40 -2.24 -10.79
CA PHE A 351 7.19 -1.58 -10.26
C PHE A 351 6.20 -1.23 -11.36
N SER A 352 6.36 -1.78 -12.56
CA SER A 352 5.33 -1.75 -13.59
C SER A 352 5.35 -3.07 -14.33
N LEU A 353 4.19 -3.70 -14.50
CA LEU A 353 4.09 -4.94 -15.25
C LEU A 353 3.89 -4.62 -16.73
N LYS A 354 4.61 -5.32 -17.59
CA LYS A 354 4.39 -5.25 -19.03
C LYS A 354 3.00 -5.79 -19.38
N LYS A 355 2.44 -5.29 -20.47
CA LYS A 355 1.17 -5.78 -21.01
C LYS A 355 1.43 -7.06 -21.80
N THR A 356 1.42 -8.20 -21.10
CA THR A 356 1.54 -9.53 -21.69
C THR A 356 0.19 -10.25 -21.68
N ASP A 357 0.04 -11.26 -22.53
CA ASP A 357 -1.16 -12.11 -22.55
C ASP A 357 -1.36 -12.81 -21.20
N GLU A 358 -0.28 -13.28 -20.57
CA GLU A 358 -0.33 -13.91 -19.24
C GLU A 358 -0.90 -12.99 -18.16
N LYS A 359 -0.53 -11.70 -18.15
CA LYS A 359 -1.13 -10.71 -17.24
C LYS A 359 -2.63 -10.57 -17.52
N GLY A 360 -3.02 -10.54 -18.79
CA GLY A 360 -4.41 -10.51 -19.22
C GLY A 360 -5.22 -11.71 -18.74
N ASP A 361 -4.67 -12.91 -18.89
CA ASP A 361 -5.30 -14.17 -18.48
C ASP A 361 -5.47 -14.26 -16.97
N ARG A 362 -4.43 -13.92 -16.19
CA ARG A 362 -4.50 -13.88 -14.72
C ARG A 362 -5.55 -12.87 -14.24
N PHE A 363 -5.62 -11.71 -14.88
CA PHE A 363 -6.62 -10.68 -14.56
C PHE A 363 -8.05 -11.15 -14.87
N ALA A 364 -8.28 -11.72 -16.05
CA ALA A 364 -9.57 -12.26 -16.45
C ALA A 364 -10.01 -13.40 -15.53
N HIS A 365 -9.10 -14.32 -15.21
CA HIS A 365 -9.35 -15.42 -14.29
C HIS A 365 -9.71 -14.92 -12.88
N GLY A 366 -8.96 -13.95 -12.34
CA GLY A 366 -9.25 -13.33 -11.05
C GLY A 366 -10.64 -12.69 -11.02
N LEU A 367 -11.03 -11.96 -12.07
CA LEU A 367 -12.37 -11.39 -12.20
C LEU A 367 -13.48 -12.44 -12.24
N ILE A 368 -13.30 -13.53 -12.99
CA ILE A 368 -14.28 -14.62 -13.08
C ILE A 368 -14.47 -15.29 -11.72
N GLN A 369 -13.38 -15.61 -11.03
CA GLN A 369 -13.46 -16.20 -9.70
C GLN A 369 -14.09 -15.27 -8.68
N ALA A 370 -13.69 -14.00 -8.68
CA ALA A 370 -14.25 -13.02 -7.76
C ALA A 370 -15.76 -12.85 -7.92
N LYS A 371 -16.26 -12.81 -9.16
CA LYS A 371 -17.71 -12.79 -9.42
C LYS A 371 -18.42 -14.01 -8.83
N LYS A 372 -17.84 -15.20 -9.01
CA LYS A 372 -18.39 -16.46 -8.47
C LYS A 372 -18.41 -16.43 -6.94
N LEU A 373 -17.27 -16.13 -6.31
CA LEU A 373 -17.13 -16.09 -4.85
C LEU A 373 -18.06 -15.05 -4.21
N MET A 374 -18.17 -13.88 -4.83
CA MET A 374 -19.09 -12.84 -4.34
C MET A 374 -20.55 -13.28 -4.40
N LYS A 375 -20.96 -13.98 -5.47
CA LYS A 375 -22.32 -14.50 -5.58
C LYS A 375 -22.60 -15.52 -4.46
N GLU A 376 -21.69 -16.46 -4.27
CA GLU A 376 -21.77 -17.48 -3.21
C GLU A 376 -21.81 -16.83 -1.82
N ALA A 377 -20.97 -15.83 -1.57
CA ALA A 377 -20.91 -15.14 -0.28
C ALA A 377 -22.18 -14.32 0.02
N VAL A 378 -22.75 -13.63 -0.99
CA VAL A 378 -24.00 -12.87 -0.83
C VAL A 378 -25.20 -13.79 -0.58
N ASP A 379 -25.24 -14.94 -1.28
CA ASP A 379 -26.33 -15.90 -1.14
C ASP A 379 -26.20 -16.71 0.18
N GLY A 380 -24.97 -16.98 0.63
CA GLY A 380 -24.67 -17.72 1.86
C GLY A 380 -24.77 -16.92 3.16
N HIS A 381 -24.62 -15.59 3.11
CA HIS A 381 -24.60 -14.72 4.29
C HIS A 381 -25.58 -13.54 4.19
N PRO A 382 -26.91 -13.79 4.10
CA PRO A 382 -27.89 -12.71 3.94
C PRO A 382 -28.00 -11.78 5.15
N ASP A 383 -27.52 -12.21 6.32
CA ASP A 383 -27.55 -11.56 7.62
C ASP A 383 -26.45 -10.49 7.81
N ILE A 384 -25.38 -10.50 7.01
CA ILE A 384 -24.30 -9.49 7.10
C ILE A 384 -24.81 -8.07 6.81
N PHE A 385 -25.91 -7.96 6.06
CA PHE A 385 -26.57 -6.70 5.74
C PHE A 385 -27.62 -6.31 6.78
N ASP A 386 -27.79 -7.10 7.84
CA ASP A 386 -28.67 -6.75 8.93
C ASP A 386 -28.18 -5.46 9.59
N THR A 387 -29.09 -4.49 9.62
CA THR A 387 -28.87 -3.18 10.24
C THR A 387 -29.66 -3.05 11.53
N SER A 388 -30.26 -4.14 12.04
CA SER A 388 -30.87 -4.15 13.37
C SER A 388 -29.82 -3.87 14.46
N ARG A 389 -30.27 -3.34 15.59
CA ARG A 389 -29.44 -3.23 16.81
C ARG A 389 -29.44 -4.52 17.61
N ASP A 390 -30.39 -5.41 17.34
CA ASP A 390 -30.55 -6.67 18.05
C ASP A 390 -29.42 -7.64 17.72
N SER A 391 -28.84 -7.54 16.52
CA SER A 391 -27.65 -8.30 16.10
C SER A 391 -26.32 -7.72 16.59
N LEU A 392 -26.33 -6.56 17.26
CA LEU A 392 -25.12 -5.97 17.83
C LEU A 392 -24.78 -6.59 19.18
N THR A 393 -23.52 -6.97 19.34
CA THR A 393 -22.97 -7.31 20.66
C THR A 393 -23.02 -6.10 21.59
N GLU A 394 -23.02 -6.31 22.90
CA GLU A 394 -22.97 -5.20 23.88
C GLU A 394 -21.76 -4.29 23.67
N GLU A 395 -20.65 -4.87 23.26
CA GLU A 395 -19.44 -4.12 22.92
C GLU A 395 -19.62 -3.25 21.70
N ASP A 396 -20.19 -3.79 20.62
CA ASP A 396 -20.49 -3.02 19.42
C ASP A 396 -21.40 -1.83 19.78
N ARG A 397 -22.41 -2.05 20.63
CA ARG A 397 -23.29 -1.00 21.15
C ARG A 397 -22.51 0.05 21.93
N LYS A 398 -21.65 -0.36 22.87
CA LYS A 398 -20.83 0.55 23.69
C LYS A 398 -19.88 1.38 22.82
N TYR A 399 -19.22 0.75 21.86
CA TYR A 399 -18.31 1.41 20.93
C TYR A 399 -19.05 2.46 20.09
N LEU A 400 -20.17 2.08 19.48
CA LEU A 400 -20.98 2.99 18.66
C LEU A 400 -21.49 4.18 19.47
N ASN A 401 -21.96 3.95 20.69
CA ASN A 401 -22.39 5.01 21.60
C ASN A 401 -21.22 5.96 21.98
N SER A 402 -20.02 5.41 22.22
CA SER A 402 -18.82 6.21 22.55
C SER A 402 -18.31 7.05 21.37
N LYS A 403 -18.34 6.50 20.15
CA LYS A 403 -17.92 7.19 18.93
C LYS A 403 -18.91 8.31 18.59
N PHE A 404 -20.20 8.05 18.78
CA PHE A 404 -21.25 9.04 18.64
C PHE A 404 -21.04 10.23 19.60
N GLY A 405 -20.79 9.97 20.89
CA GLY A 405 -20.49 11.02 21.85
C GLY A 405 -19.33 11.92 21.41
N ARG A 406 -18.27 11.34 20.82
CA ARG A 406 -17.13 12.08 20.26
C ARG A 406 -17.46 12.88 18.99
N LEU A 407 -18.31 12.35 18.12
CA LEU A 407 -18.68 13.03 16.87
C LEU A 407 -19.60 14.22 17.13
N VAL A 408 -20.54 14.06 18.06
CA VAL A 408 -21.45 15.11 18.51
C VAL A 408 -20.67 16.22 19.22
N SER A 409 -19.73 15.87 20.11
CA SER A 409 -18.91 16.88 20.81
C SER A 409 -18.01 17.67 19.85
N ARG A 410 -17.37 17.03 18.87
CA ARG A 410 -16.57 17.72 17.83
C ARG A 410 -17.41 18.73 17.03
N ARG A 411 -18.64 18.37 16.65
CA ARG A 411 -19.53 19.30 15.91
C ARG A 411 -20.07 20.43 16.78
N ALA A 412 -20.37 20.17 18.06
CA ALA A 412 -20.75 21.21 19.00
C ALA A 412 -19.63 22.26 19.14
N VAL A 413 -18.38 21.82 19.32
CA VAL A 413 -17.22 22.73 19.44
C VAL A 413 -16.99 23.58 18.18
N LEU A 414 -17.20 23.04 16.98
CA LEU A 414 -17.06 23.78 15.71
C LEU A 414 -18.20 24.77 15.44
N THR A 415 -19.38 24.56 16.03
CA THR A 415 -20.54 25.46 15.87
C THR A 415 -20.61 26.56 16.94
N LEU A 416 -19.99 26.33 18.10
CA LEU A 416 -19.89 27.30 19.19
C LEU A 416 -19.18 28.65 18.86
N PRO A 417 -18.08 28.72 18.07
CA PRO A 417 -17.41 30.00 17.81
C PRO A 417 -18.24 30.96 16.91
N PHE A 418 -19.22 30.46 16.16
CA PHE A 418 -20.13 31.33 15.39
C PHE A 418 -21.22 31.99 16.25
N PHE A 419 -21.58 31.40 17.39
CA PHE A 419 -22.58 31.95 18.31
C PHE A 419 -21.98 32.89 19.37
N LEU A 420 -20.69 32.75 19.69
CA LEU A 420 -20.02 33.59 20.68
C LEU A 420 -19.55 34.96 20.15
N TRP A 421 -19.57 35.20 18.83
CA TRP A 421 -19.14 36.48 18.26
C TRP A 421 -20.21 37.58 18.23
N ASN A 422 -21.42 37.31 18.73
CA ASN A 422 -22.45 38.33 18.88
C ASN A 422 -23.10 38.28 20.27
N PRO A 423 -22.43 38.80 21.32
CA PRO A 423 -22.90 38.73 22.70
C PRO A 423 -24.15 39.59 22.99
N LEU A 424 -24.70 40.32 22.00
CA LEU A 424 -25.83 41.22 22.18
C LEU A 424 -27.22 40.62 21.87
N LEU A 425 -27.32 39.37 21.40
CA LEU A 425 -28.61 38.81 20.94
C LEU A 425 -29.11 37.50 21.60
N ALA A 426 -28.43 36.91 22.60
CA ALA A 426 -28.92 35.66 23.18
C ALA A 426 -28.83 35.61 24.71
N GLY A 427 -30.00 35.63 25.36
CA GLY A 427 -30.18 35.24 26.76
C GLY A 427 -29.69 33.81 26.99
N GLY A 428 -28.64 33.68 27.80
CA GLY A 428 -27.73 32.54 27.85
C GLY A 428 -28.18 31.28 28.60
N VAL A 429 -29.45 30.87 28.54
CA VAL A 429 -29.90 29.65 29.26
C VAL A 429 -30.69 28.65 28.40
N LEU A 430 -31.30 29.06 27.28
CA LEU A 430 -32.14 28.17 26.46
C LEU A 430 -31.41 27.46 25.29
N ALA A 431 -30.22 27.93 24.90
CA ALA A 431 -29.51 27.37 23.73
C ALA A 431 -28.90 25.97 23.97
N GLY A 432 -28.55 25.64 25.22
CA GLY A 432 -27.98 24.33 25.57
C GLY A 432 -28.98 23.17 25.47
N GLY A 433 -30.28 23.42 25.73
CA GLY A 433 -31.33 22.40 25.67
C GLY A 433 -31.75 22.03 24.23
N LEU A 434 -31.78 23.00 23.32
CA LEU A 434 -32.15 22.79 21.91
C LEU A 434 -31.09 21.98 21.14
N LEU A 435 -29.80 22.15 21.46
CA LEU A 435 -28.71 21.39 20.86
C LEU A 435 -28.72 19.90 21.27
N LEU A 436 -29.10 19.59 22.51
CA LEU A 436 -29.20 18.20 22.98
C LEU A 436 -30.48 17.50 22.49
N HIS A 437 -31.60 18.21 22.35
CA HIS A 437 -32.83 17.63 21.81
C HIS A 437 -32.79 17.37 20.29
N GLY A 438 -32.09 18.19 19.50
CA GLY A 438 -31.97 17.98 18.05
C GLY A 438 -31.14 16.75 17.65
N VAL A 439 -30.17 16.36 18.49
CA VAL A 439 -29.24 15.25 18.18
C VAL A 439 -29.87 13.88 18.42
N GLY A 440 -30.83 13.77 19.36
CA GLY A 440 -31.56 12.54 19.63
C GLY A 440 -32.39 12.02 18.45
N HIS A 441 -32.83 12.90 17.54
CA HIS A 441 -33.61 12.52 16.35
C HIS A 441 -32.80 11.93 15.20
N LEU A 442 -31.47 11.86 15.30
CA LEU A 442 -30.64 11.32 14.21
C LEU A 442 -30.65 9.79 14.15
N PHE A 443 -30.90 9.09 15.27
CA PHE A 443 -30.86 7.62 15.39
C PHE A 443 -32.11 6.87 14.89
N PRO A 444 -33.36 7.31 15.18
CA PRO A 444 -34.57 6.59 14.75
C PRO A 444 -34.67 6.39 13.23
N GLN A 445 -34.00 7.26 12.47
CA GLN A 445 -34.04 7.22 11.02
C GLN A 445 -33.06 6.23 10.38
N VAL A 446 -32.00 5.78 11.07
CA VAL A 446 -31.08 4.77 10.49
C VAL A 446 -31.77 3.41 10.45
N GLU A 447 -32.54 3.08 11.49
CA GLU A 447 -33.36 1.85 11.53
C GLU A 447 -34.47 1.90 10.46
N ALA A 448 -35.19 3.03 10.34
CA ALA A 448 -36.20 3.21 9.30
C ALA A 448 -35.62 3.17 7.87
N ALA A 449 -34.36 3.56 7.69
CA ALA A 449 -33.66 3.51 6.40
C ALA A 449 -32.94 2.15 6.17
N GLY A 450 -32.97 1.24 7.14
CA GLY A 450 -32.22 -0.01 7.14
C GLY A 450 -32.56 -0.93 5.97
N GLU A 451 -33.85 -1.11 5.67
CA GLU A 451 -34.29 -1.91 4.51
C GLU A 451 -33.85 -1.28 3.19
N LYS A 452 -34.02 0.03 3.02
CA LYS A 452 -33.57 0.75 1.81
C LYS A 452 -32.05 0.66 1.64
N TYR A 453 -31.28 0.78 2.72
CA TYR A 453 -29.84 0.58 2.71
C TYR A 453 -29.46 -0.84 2.31
N ARG A 454 -30.11 -1.84 2.92
CA ARG A 454 -29.88 -3.26 2.65
C ARG A 454 -30.13 -3.57 1.18
N GLU A 455 -31.27 -3.16 0.64
CA GLU A 455 -31.62 -3.36 -0.76
C GLU A 455 -30.62 -2.66 -1.70
N ALA A 456 -30.28 -1.39 -1.42
CA ALA A 456 -29.35 -0.63 -2.25
C ALA A 456 -27.93 -1.24 -2.24
N THR A 457 -27.47 -1.71 -1.08
CA THR A 457 -26.15 -2.34 -0.92
C THR A 457 -26.11 -3.71 -1.59
N GLN A 458 -27.13 -4.55 -1.37
CA GLN A 458 -27.25 -5.83 -2.07
C GLN A 458 -27.31 -5.65 -3.59
N LYS A 459 -28.06 -4.65 -4.07
CA LYS A 459 -28.13 -4.30 -5.49
C LYS A 459 -26.77 -3.83 -6.03
N ALA A 460 -26.02 -3.03 -5.28
CA ALA A 460 -24.68 -2.60 -5.66
C ALA A 460 -23.72 -3.79 -5.78
N ILE A 461 -23.73 -4.70 -4.80
CA ILE A 461 -22.85 -5.89 -4.82
C ILE A 461 -23.26 -6.87 -5.92
N ARG A 462 -24.57 -7.09 -6.16
CA ARG A 462 -25.06 -7.92 -7.26
C ARG A 462 -24.69 -7.36 -8.63
N ARG A 463 -24.70 -6.02 -8.80
CA ARG A 463 -24.19 -5.36 -10.00
C ARG A 463 -22.69 -5.63 -10.19
N LEU A 464 -21.90 -5.52 -9.13
CA LEU A 464 -20.46 -5.86 -9.16
C LEU A 464 -20.24 -7.34 -9.51
N ALA A 465 -21.09 -8.24 -9.00
CA ALA A 465 -21.06 -9.68 -9.31
C ALA A 465 -21.52 -10.01 -10.74
N GLY A 466 -22.07 -9.05 -11.49
CA GLY A 466 -22.63 -9.27 -12.82
C GLY A 466 -23.95 -10.05 -12.84
N THR A 467 -24.65 -10.14 -11.69
CA THR A 467 -25.91 -10.89 -11.60
C THR A 467 -27.14 -10.06 -11.96
N SER A 468 -26.98 -8.76 -12.23
CA SER A 468 -28.10 -7.86 -12.54
C SER A 468 -28.53 -7.82 -14.01
N GLY A 469 -28.09 -8.77 -14.84
CA GLY A 469 -28.44 -8.85 -16.27
C GLY A 469 -27.93 -7.68 -17.12
N ALA A 470 -26.97 -6.91 -16.61
CA ALA A 470 -26.25 -5.90 -17.39
C ALA A 470 -24.94 -6.54 -17.85
N ASP A 471 -24.81 -6.71 -19.17
CA ASP A 471 -23.58 -7.22 -19.79
C ASP A 471 -22.42 -6.23 -19.55
N PHE A 472 -21.24 -6.81 -19.29
CA PHE A 472 -20.01 -6.11 -18.89
C PHE A 472 -19.22 -5.55 -20.06
#